data_AF-A0A2P5KEU6-F1
#
_entry.id   AF-A0A2P5KEU6-F1
#
_cell.length_a   1.000
_cell.length_b   1.000
_cell.length_c   1.000
_cell.angle_alpha   90.00
_cell.angle_beta   90.00
_cell.angle_gamma   90.00
#
_symmetry.space_group_name_H-M   'P 1'
#
loop_
_entity.id
_entity.type
_entity.pdbx_description
1 polymer ?
#
loop_
_entity_poly.entity_id
_entity_poly.type
_entity_poly.pdbx_seq_one_letter_code
_entity_poly.pdbx_strand_id
1 'polypeptide(L)'
;MPTLLSELSRDEGRRLKPYLDTVGKTTIGVGRNLTDVRIIEDECDLLLENDVMHLVTWLDHHLPWWRSLDADHWIGPSPYLT
;
A
#
# COMPACT_ATOMS: atom_id res chain seq x y z
N MET A 1 7.41 6.18 26.00
CA MET A 1 6.85 6.14 24.63
C MET A 1 6.79 4.76 23.96
N PRO A 2 7.50 3.69 24.41
CA PRO A 2 7.19 2.33 23.94
C PRO A 2 5.86 1.80 24.47
N THR A 3 5.42 2.34 25.62
CA THR A 3 4.22 1.92 26.35
C THR A 3 2.92 2.25 25.62
N LEU A 4 2.74 3.49 25.13
CA LEU A 4 1.45 3.92 24.58
C LEU A 4 1.07 3.20 23.27
N LEU A 5 2.00 3.04 22.33
CA LEU A 5 1.72 2.34 21.07
C LEU A 5 1.39 0.87 21.29
N SER A 6 2.09 0.22 22.24
CA SER A 6 1.82 -1.16 22.63
C SER A 6 0.48 -1.30 23.33
N GLU A 7 0.15 -0.37 24.23
CA GLU A 7 -1.14 -0.35 24.95
C GLU A 7 -2.30 -0.16 23.97
N LEU A 8 -2.23 0.85 23.08
CA LEU A 8 -3.26 1.07 22.06
C LEU A 8 -3.41 -0.12 21.11
N SER A 9 -2.30 -0.71 20.65
CA SER A 9 -2.38 -1.88 19.78
C SER A 9 -2.95 -3.12 20.47
N ARG A 10 -2.80 -3.25 21.80
CA ARG A 10 -3.38 -4.33 22.60
C ARG A 10 -4.88 -4.10 22.81
N ASP A 11 -5.25 -2.87 23.17
CA ASP A 11 -6.61 -2.55 23.61
C ASP A 11 -7.58 -2.37 22.44
N GLU A 12 -7.12 -1.80 21.31
CA GLU A 12 -7.96 -1.65 20.10
C GLU A 12 -7.85 -2.84 19.13
N GLY A 13 -6.76 -3.60 19.22
CA GLY A 13 -6.45 -4.70 18.32
C GLY A 13 -5.94 -4.23 16.95
N ARG A 14 -5.00 -5.01 16.38
CA ARG A 14 -4.39 -4.70 15.07
C ARG A 14 -5.05 -5.51 13.96
N ARG A 15 -5.53 -4.83 12.91
CA ARG A 15 -6.13 -5.46 11.71
C ARG A 15 -5.44 -4.97 10.44
N LEU A 16 -4.83 -5.90 9.70
CA LEU A 16 -4.10 -5.60 8.46
C LEU A 16 -4.99 -5.51 7.21
N LYS A 17 -6.29 -5.79 7.37
CA LYS A 17 -7.30 -5.62 6.32
C LYS A 17 -8.31 -4.56 6.79
N PRO A 18 -8.85 -3.72 5.88
CA PRO A 18 -9.93 -2.82 6.20
C PRO A 18 -11.12 -3.57 6.81
N TYR A 19 -11.79 -2.95 7.77
CA TYR A 19 -12.99 -3.45 8.44
C TYR A 19 -13.97 -2.30 8.70
N LEU A 20 -15.25 -2.64 8.88
CA LEU A 20 -16.24 -1.69 9.38
C LEU A 20 -16.14 -1.65 10.90
N ASP A 21 -15.99 -0.44 11.45
CA ASP A 21 -16.02 -0.23 12.88
C ASP A 21 -17.46 -0.31 13.46
N THR A 22 -17.61 -0.04 14.75
CA THR A 22 -18.91 -0.10 15.44
C THR A 22 -19.94 0.92 14.94
N VAL A 23 -19.50 1.96 14.24
CA VAL A 23 -20.35 3.01 13.66
C VAL A 23 -20.45 2.91 12.13
N GLY A 24 -19.94 1.83 11.54
CA GLY A 24 -20.04 1.54 10.10
C GLY A 24 -19.02 2.25 9.23
N LYS A 25 -17.90 2.75 9.77
CA LYS A 25 -16.85 3.44 9.01
C LYS A 25 -15.72 2.49 8.62
N THR A 26 -15.18 2.69 7.43
CA THR A 26 -14.04 1.94 6.92
C THR A 26 -12.79 2.31 7.71
N THR A 27 -12.22 1.33 8.40
CA THR A 27 -11.11 1.51 9.35
C THR A 27 -10.04 0.44 9.09
N ILE A 28 -8.76 0.74 9.35
CA ILE A 28 -7.64 -0.20 9.22
C ILE A 28 -6.65 -0.06 10.39
N GLY A 29 -5.76 -1.04 10.55
CA GLY A 29 -4.64 -0.97 11.48
C GLY A 29 -5.13 -1.04 12.92
N VAL A 30 -4.77 -0.01 13.70
CA VAL A 30 -5.19 0.19 15.09
C VAL A 30 -6.10 1.42 15.08
N GLY A 31 -7.39 1.22 14.81
CA GLY A 31 -8.40 2.29 14.87
C GLY A 31 -8.29 3.41 13.83
N ARG A 32 -7.51 3.26 12.74
CA ARG A 32 -7.34 4.31 11.72
C ARG A 32 -8.56 4.40 10.81
N ASN A 33 -9.47 5.33 11.09
CA ASN A 33 -10.62 5.65 10.25
C ASN A 33 -10.16 6.25 8.91
N LEU A 34 -10.51 5.59 7.81
CA LEU A 34 -10.21 6.00 6.43
C LEU A 34 -11.38 6.70 5.74
N THR A 35 -12.59 6.62 6.31
CA THR A 35 -13.77 7.29 5.77
C THR A 35 -13.69 8.80 5.96
N ASP A 36 -13.31 9.25 7.15
CA ASP A 36 -13.32 10.68 7.48
C ASP A 36 -11.93 11.31 7.44
N VAL A 37 -10.88 10.50 7.56
CA VAL A 37 -9.51 11.00 7.69
C VAL A 37 -8.66 10.45 6.57
N ARG A 38 -8.21 11.35 5.68
CA ARG A 38 -7.27 11.02 4.60
C ARG A 38 -5.96 10.50 5.18
N ILE A 39 -5.30 9.60 4.44
CA ILE A 39 -3.86 9.36 4.62
C ILE A 39 -3.06 10.61 4.24
N ILE A 40 -1.91 10.83 4.86
CA ILE A 40 -0.99 11.91 4.47
C ILE A 40 -0.03 11.43 3.37
N GLU A 41 0.75 12.35 2.80
CA GLU A 41 1.69 12.04 1.71
C GLU A 41 2.72 10.98 2.14
N ASP A 42 3.39 11.17 3.26
CA ASP A 42 4.34 10.20 3.81
C ASP A 42 3.73 8.80 4.04
N GLU A 43 2.47 8.73 4.49
CA GLU A 43 1.76 7.45 4.65
C GLU A 43 1.48 6.79 3.29
N CYS A 44 1.14 7.58 2.27
CA CYS A 44 0.89 7.11 0.92
C CYS A 44 2.18 6.60 0.25
N ASP A 45 3.26 7.36 0.37
CA ASP A 45 4.57 7.01 -0.19
C ASP A 45 5.12 5.73 0.47
N LEU A 46 4.97 5.60 1.79
CA LEU A 46 5.35 4.37 2.50
C LEU A 46 4.60 3.14 1.99
N LEU A 47 3.29 3.26 1.72
CA LEU A 47 2.52 2.15 1.16
C LEU A 47 3.01 1.79 -0.25
N LEU A 48 3.24 2.80 -1.09
CA LEU A 48 3.71 2.62 -2.45
C LEU A 48 5.11 1.99 -2.50
N GLU A 49 6.04 2.45 -1.66
CA GLU A 49 7.39 1.89 -1.56
C GLU A 49 7.36 0.41 -1.19
N ASN A 50 6.52 0.03 -0.22
CA ASN A 50 6.35 -1.36 0.18
C ASN A 50 5.80 -2.22 -0.97
N ASP A 51 4.80 -1.70 -1.70
CA ASP A 51 4.23 -2.40 -2.85
C ASP A 51 5.26 -2.58 -3.97
N VAL A 52 6.02 -1.52 -4.31
CA VAL A 52 7.10 -1.59 -5.28
C VAL A 52 8.15 -2.61 -4.86
N MET A 53 8.58 -2.60 -3.60
CA MET A 53 9.56 -3.56 -3.08
C MET A 53 9.07 -5.01 -3.22
N HIS A 54 7.83 -5.27 -2.83
CA HIS A 54 7.23 -6.61 -2.96
C HIS A 54 7.14 -7.06 -4.41
N LEU A 55 6.72 -6.15 -5.31
CA LEU A 55 6.62 -6.44 -6.74
C LEU A 55 7.99 -6.70 -7.36
N VAL A 56 8.98 -5.86 -7.07
CA VAL A 56 10.37 -6.05 -7.51
C VAL A 56 10.91 -7.40 -7.06
N THR A 57 10.70 -7.75 -5.79
CA THR A 57 11.12 -9.05 -5.24
C THR A 57 10.42 -10.21 -5.95
N TRP A 58 9.12 -10.08 -6.20
CA TRP A 58 8.36 -11.09 -6.93
C TRP A 58 8.86 -11.24 -8.37
N LEU A 59 9.12 -10.14 -9.07
CA LEU A 59 9.61 -10.12 -10.44
C LEU A 59 11.03 -10.72 -10.55
N ASP A 60 11.91 -10.38 -9.61
CA ASP A 60 13.26 -10.97 -9.53
C ASP A 60 13.20 -12.49 -9.37
N HIS A 61 12.22 -12.99 -8.63
CA HIS A 61 12.06 -14.43 -8.41
C HIS A 61 11.39 -15.16 -9.59
N HIS A 62 10.37 -14.55 -10.20
CA HIS A 62 9.49 -15.24 -11.16
C HIS A 62 9.77 -14.88 -12.62
N LEU A 63 10.32 -13.69 -12.90
CA LEU A 63 10.56 -13.18 -14.24
C LEU A 63 11.91 -12.46 -14.37
N PRO A 64 13.07 -13.05 -14.00
CA PRO A 64 14.36 -12.32 -13.91
C PRO A 64 14.76 -11.48 -15.13
N TRP A 65 14.30 -11.88 -16.32
CA TRP A 65 14.49 -11.15 -17.58
C TRP A 65 13.86 -9.75 -17.58
N TRP A 66 12.94 -9.44 -16.66
CA TRP A 66 12.31 -8.12 -16.54
C TRP A 66 13.34 -7.00 -16.28
N ARG A 67 14.51 -7.33 -15.71
CA ARG A 67 15.62 -6.41 -15.47
C ARG A 67 16.29 -5.92 -16.75
N SER A 68 16.14 -6.65 -17.85
CA SER A 68 16.63 -6.23 -19.17
C SER A 68 15.55 -5.55 -20.01
N LEU A 69 14.40 -5.19 -19.41
CA LEU A 69 13.44 -4.33 -20.08
C LEU A 69 13.99 -2.90 -20.09
N ASP A 70 14.39 -2.45 -21.26
CA ASP A 70 14.80 -1.06 -21.46
C ASP A 70 13.57 -0.14 -21.34
N ALA A 71 13.73 0.97 -20.60
CA ALA A 71 12.69 1.97 -20.42
C ALA A 71 12.28 2.67 -21.74
N ASP A 72 13.11 2.55 -22.78
CA ASP A 72 13.01 3.32 -24.03
C ASP A 72 12.08 2.71 -25.10
N HIS A 73 11.37 1.62 -24.81
CA HIS A 73 10.36 1.07 -25.74
C HIS A 73 8.97 1.70 -25.60
N TRP A 74 8.87 2.95 -25.12
CA TRP A 74 7.66 3.76 -25.29
C TRP A 74 7.43 4.06 -26.79
N ILE A 75 6.82 3.10 -27.48
CA ILE A 75 6.03 3.37 -28.68
C ILE A 75 4.86 4.20 -28.18
N GLY A 76 4.79 5.48 -28.57
CA GLY A 76 3.74 6.41 -28.18
C GLY A 76 2.31 5.93 -28.48
N PRO A 77 1.28 6.78 -28.35
CA PRO A 77 -0.11 6.33 -28.53
C PRO A 77 -0.24 5.61 -29.89
N SER A 78 -0.65 4.34 -29.81
CA SER A 78 -0.84 3.50 -31.00
C SER A 78 -1.80 4.22 -31.95
N PRO A 79 -1.43 4.44 -33.23
CA PRO A 79 -2.32 5.05 -34.21
C PRO A 79 -3.55 4.18 -34.54
N TYR A 80 -3.70 3.02 -33.91
CA TYR A 80 -4.78 2.06 -34.12
C TYR A 80 -5.78 1.97 -32.97
N LEU A 81 -5.72 2.87 -31.99
CA LEU A 81 -6.80 3.04 -31.00
C LEU A 81 -7.40 4.44 -31.15
N THR A 82 -8.31 4.56 -32.12
CA THR A 82 -9.36 5.59 -32.18
C THR A 82 -10.68 4.98 -31.74
#